data_AF-A0A2V9V583-F1
#
_entry.id   AF-A0A2V9V583-F1
#
_cell.length_a   1.000
_cell.length_b   1.000
_cell.length_c   1.000
_cell.angle_alpha   90.00
_cell.angle_beta   90.00
_cell.angle_gamma   90.00
#
_symmetry.space_group_name_H-M   'P 1'
#
loop_
_entity.id
_entity.type
_entity.pdbx_description
1 polymer ?
#
loop_
_entity_poly.entity_id
_entity_poly.type
_entity_poly.pdbx_seq_one_letter_code
_entity_poly.pdbx_strand_id
1 'polypeptide(L)'
;MATTAEPVTRTRMESDSMGQIEVPANVYWGAQTQRSLLHFNIGRDTMPPELIRAFGILKKACALVNQDLGKLPAEKAKLIVAAADEVIAGKWNDQFPLRIWQTGSGTQTNMNVNEVISNRAIEMAGGVMGSKKPIHPNDDVNMSQSSNDTFPAAMHIAAADRVKRALIPAIQTVHHAIAAKSKEFESIVKIGRTHLQDAVPMTVGQEFSGWASLLERDIKRLEQVLLGLYDLAIGGTAVGTGLNAHPEFAERAASKIAELTGLPFKSHPNKFAALSAHDEIIFAQGALETLAASLMKISNDIRWLASGPRAGLGELIIPENEPGSSIMPGKVNPTQCEAMTMVCVQVHGATAAVSFGGSQGNFELNVYKPVIIYNFLHSVTLITDACHGYVEYMLKGIEVNHQRIRGHVDSSLMLVTALTPKIGYDKAAKIAHTAHVDHSSLRAAALKLGYLTAEEFDEWVQPEKMTKP
;
A
#
# COMPACT_ATOMS: atom_id res chain seq x y z
N MET A 1 -13.20 42.51 -29.28
CA MET A 1 -13.45 41.32 -28.44
C MET A 1 -13.67 40.16 -29.39
N ALA A 2 -12.62 39.39 -29.68
CA ALA A 2 -12.73 38.20 -30.50
C ALA A 2 -13.30 37.07 -29.62
N THR A 3 -14.56 36.71 -29.86
CA THR A 3 -15.17 35.51 -29.30
C THR A 3 -14.49 34.31 -29.94
N THR A 4 -13.55 33.71 -29.23
CA THR A 4 -13.09 32.36 -29.52
C THR A 4 -14.26 31.42 -29.27
N ALA A 5 -15.00 31.10 -30.34
CA ALA A 5 -15.99 30.04 -30.31
C ALA A 5 -15.30 28.75 -29.84
N GLU A 6 -15.79 28.16 -28.76
CA GLU A 6 -15.36 26.83 -28.34
C GLU A 6 -15.54 25.85 -29.51
N PRO A 7 -14.57 24.98 -29.79
CA PRO A 7 -14.70 24.02 -30.87
C PRO A 7 -15.93 23.14 -30.61
N VAL A 8 -16.84 23.08 -31.58
CA VAL A 8 -18.03 22.20 -31.53
C VAL A 8 -17.54 20.76 -31.45
N THR A 9 -17.59 20.17 -30.27
CA THR A 9 -17.31 18.75 -30.09
C THR A 9 -18.39 17.97 -30.83
N ARG A 10 -18.01 17.29 -31.93
CA ARG A 10 -18.93 16.40 -32.64
C ARG A 10 -19.45 15.35 -31.66
N THR A 11 -20.76 15.11 -31.65
CA THR A 11 -21.39 14.08 -30.82
C THR A 11 -21.96 12.95 -31.68
N ARG A 12 -22.18 11.80 -31.07
CA ARG A 12 -22.98 10.68 -31.60
C ARG A 12 -24.16 10.43 -30.67
N MET A 13 -25.26 9.96 -31.24
CA MET A 13 -26.42 9.57 -30.44
C MET A 13 -26.28 8.13 -29.98
N GLU A 14 -26.32 7.90 -28.68
CA GLU A 14 -26.44 6.56 -28.09
C GLU A 14 -27.78 6.41 -27.36
N SER A 15 -28.13 5.18 -27.00
CA SER A 15 -29.35 4.88 -26.26
C SER A 15 -29.13 3.82 -25.18
N ASP A 16 -29.85 3.96 -24.08
CA ASP A 16 -30.05 2.94 -23.07
C ASP A 16 -31.55 2.78 -22.80
N SER A 17 -31.94 2.04 -21.75
CA SER A 17 -33.34 1.86 -21.39
C SER A 17 -34.05 3.15 -20.96
N MET A 18 -33.32 4.22 -20.65
CA MET A 18 -33.86 5.53 -20.27
C MET A 18 -33.99 6.50 -21.46
N GLY A 19 -33.67 6.05 -22.68
CA GLY A 19 -33.80 6.83 -23.90
C GLY A 19 -32.44 7.22 -24.50
N GLN A 20 -32.47 8.27 -25.33
CA GLN A 20 -31.31 8.73 -26.09
C GLN A 20 -30.46 9.75 -25.31
N ILE A 21 -29.15 9.79 -25.59
CA ILE A 21 -28.20 10.76 -25.03
C ILE A 21 -27.07 11.03 -26.02
N GLU A 22 -26.63 12.29 -26.09
CA GLU A 22 -25.48 12.69 -26.89
C GLU A 22 -24.17 12.34 -26.16
N VAL A 23 -23.27 11.67 -26.87
CA VAL A 23 -21.94 11.27 -26.39
C VAL A 23 -20.89 11.88 -27.33
N PRO A 24 -19.73 12.38 -26.86
CA PRO A 24 -18.67 12.84 -27.74
C PRO A 24 -18.31 11.79 -28.81
N ALA A 25 -18.06 12.20 -30.06
CA ALA A 25 -17.84 11.26 -31.16
C ALA A 25 -16.47 10.56 -31.09
N ASN A 26 -15.51 11.13 -30.34
CA ASN A 26 -14.12 10.70 -30.24
C ASN A 26 -13.82 9.83 -29.01
N VAL A 27 -14.84 9.33 -28.32
CA VAL A 27 -14.68 8.54 -27.08
C VAL A 27 -15.37 7.19 -27.21
N TYR A 28 -14.84 6.16 -26.56
CA TYR A 28 -15.37 4.80 -26.68
C TYR A 28 -16.49 4.48 -25.68
N TRP A 29 -16.65 5.24 -24.59
CA TRP A 29 -17.75 5.00 -23.65
C TRP A 29 -19.12 5.35 -24.25
N GLY A 30 -20.20 4.77 -23.74
CA GLY A 30 -21.54 4.88 -24.32
C GLY A 30 -22.54 5.66 -23.46
N ALA A 31 -23.82 5.38 -23.67
CA ALA A 31 -24.93 6.09 -23.03
C ALA A 31 -24.89 6.04 -21.49
N GLN A 32 -24.61 4.88 -20.89
CA GLN A 32 -24.66 4.74 -19.43
C GLN A 32 -23.50 5.47 -18.75
N THR A 33 -22.30 5.41 -19.34
CA THR A 33 -21.16 6.19 -18.85
C THR A 33 -21.43 7.68 -18.94
N GLN A 34 -21.93 8.15 -20.09
CA GLN A 34 -22.25 9.56 -20.27
C GLN A 34 -23.30 10.05 -19.26
N ARG A 35 -24.34 9.25 -19.01
CA ARG A 35 -25.37 9.55 -18.02
C ARG A 35 -24.80 9.56 -16.59
N SER A 36 -23.89 8.64 -16.29
CA SER A 36 -23.20 8.60 -14.99
C SER A 36 -22.35 9.83 -14.75
N LEU A 37 -21.63 10.33 -15.77
CA LEU A 37 -20.83 11.55 -15.67
C LEU A 37 -21.67 12.78 -15.32
N LEU A 38 -22.89 12.87 -15.87
CA LEU A 38 -23.81 13.98 -15.57
C LEU A 38 -24.33 13.92 -14.12
N HIS A 39 -24.68 12.74 -13.63
CA HIS A 39 -25.35 12.60 -12.33
C HIS A 39 -24.38 12.45 -11.14
N PHE A 40 -23.18 11.92 -11.37
CA PHE A 40 -22.20 11.61 -10.31
C PHE A 40 -20.93 12.45 -10.48
N ASN A 41 -21.10 13.76 -10.71
CA ASN A 41 -20.00 14.72 -10.81
C ASN A 41 -19.54 15.20 -9.42
N ILE A 42 -19.04 14.27 -8.61
CA ILE A 42 -18.61 14.52 -7.23
C ILE A 42 -17.09 14.37 -7.18
N GLY A 43 -16.40 15.35 -6.61
CA GLY A 43 -14.95 15.30 -6.40
C GLY A 43 -14.12 15.23 -7.69
N ARG A 44 -12.84 14.86 -7.53
CA ARG A 44 -11.89 14.69 -8.65
C ARG A 44 -11.35 13.26 -8.78
N ASP A 45 -11.62 12.42 -7.79
CA ASP A 45 -11.16 11.04 -7.73
C ASP A 45 -11.80 10.22 -8.85
N THR A 46 -10.97 9.57 -9.66
CA THR A 46 -11.38 8.66 -10.72
C THR A 46 -10.96 7.24 -10.38
N MET A 47 -11.54 6.25 -11.06
CA MET A 47 -11.19 4.85 -10.84
C MET A 47 -9.69 4.61 -11.06
N PRO A 48 -8.98 3.92 -10.15
CA PRO A 48 -7.55 3.66 -10.33
C PRO A 48 -7.29 2.86 -11.62
N PRO A 49 -6.24 3.19 -12.41
CA PRO A 49 -5.88 2.44 -13.61
C PRO A 49 -5.70 0.93 -13.37
N GLU A 50 -5.25 0.55 -12.19
CA GLU A 50 -5.09 -0.84 -11.76
C GLU A 50 -6.43 -1.59 -11.73
N LEU A 51 -7.49 -0.93 -11.30
CA LEU A 51 -8.84 -1.49 -11.29
C LEU A 51 -9.38 -1.64 -12.72
N ILE A 52 -9.12 -0.67 -13.59
CA ILE A 52 -9.49 -0.73 -15.01
C ILE A 52 -8.76 -1.87 -15.72
N ARG A 53 -7.46 -2.03 -15.47
CA ARG A 53 -6.68 -3.17 -15.97
C ARG A 53 -7.25 -4.50 -15.49
N ALA A 54 -7.61 -4.60 -14.21
CA ALA A 54 -8.24 -5.80 -13.64
C ALA A 54 -9.58 -6.12 -14.32
N PHE A 55 -10.39 -5.10 -14.62
CA PHE A 55 -11.59 -5.27 -15.43
C PHE A 55 -11.28 -5.78 -16.85
N GLY A 56 -10.24 -5.27 -17.51
CA GLY A 56 -9.79 -5.78 -18.80
C GLY A 56 -9.47 -7.28 -18.76
N ILE A 57 -8.71 -7.72 -17.75
CA ILE A 57 -8.39 -9.14 -17.50
C ILE A 57 -9.67 -9.96 -17.30
N LEU A 58 -10.57 -9.47 -16.45
CA LEU A 58 -11.85 -10.11 -16.16
C LEU A 58 -12.69 -10.30 -17.42
N LYS A 59 -12.88 -9.24 -18.21
CA LYS A 59 -13.69 -9.29 -19.44
C LYS A 59 -13.08 -10.21 -20.50
N LYS A 60 -11.75 -10.19 -20.63
CA LYS A 60 -11.02 -11.14 -21.49
C LYS A 60 -11.27 -12.59 -21.07
N ALA A 61 -11.12 -12.90 -19.78
CA ALA A 61 -11.34 -14.24 -19.25
C ALA A 61 -12.79 -14.70 -19.45
N CYS A 62 -13.77 -13.85 -19.15
CA CYS A 62 -15.19 -14.18 -19.32
C CYS A 62 -15.55 -14.41 -20.80
N ALA A 63 -15.00 -13.64 -21.74
CA ALA A 63 -15.24 -13.83 -23.18
C ALA A 63 -14.68 -15.19 -23.65
N LEU A 64 -13.45 -15.53 -23.28
CA LEU A 64 -12.83 -16.82 -23.61
C LEU A 64 -13.63 -18.00 -23.02
N VAL A 65 -14.04 -17.90 -21.76
CA VAL A 65 -14.83 -18.96 -21.12
C VAL A 65 -16.22 -19.10 -21.72
N ASN A 66 -16.90 -17.99 -22.05
CA ASN A 66 -18.19 -18.06 -22.73
C ASN A 66 -18.05 -18.64 -24.15
N GLN A 67 -16.93 -18.41 -24.84
CA GLN A 67 -16.63 -19.07 -26.11
C GLN A 67 -16.44 -20.58 -25.92
N ASP A 68 -15.61 -20.99 -24.95
CA ASP A 68 -15.34 -22.41 -24.66
C ASP A 68 -16.60 -23.18 -24.22
N LEU A 69 -17.56 -22.48 -23.60
CA LEU A 69 -18.86 -23.01 -23.21
C LEU A 69 -19.92 -22.92 -24.33
N GLY A 70 -19.55 -22.46 -25.53
CA GLY A 70 -20.44 -22.35 -26.69
C GLY A 70 -21.51 -21.26 -26.57
N LYS A 71 -21.41 -20.34 -25.60
CA LYS A 71 -22.36 -19.23 -25.41
C LYS A 71 -22.04 -18.01 -26.25
N LEU A 72 -20.76 -17.77 -26.53
CA LEU A 72 -20.28 -16.62 -27.31
C LEU A 72 -19.63 -17.08 -28.63
N PRO A 73 -20.11 -16.62 -29.81
CA PRO A 73 -19.49 -16.97 -31.08
C PRO A 73 -18.01 -16.56 -31.15
N ALA A 74 -17.18 -17.41 -31.75
CA ALA A 74 -15.72 -17.22 -31.83
C ALA A 74 -15.31 -15.86 -32.42
N GLU A 75 -16.01 -15.39 -33.45
CA GLU A 75 -15.72 -14.08 -34.08
C GLU A 75 -15.97 -12.91 -33.12
N LYS A 76 -17.02 -12.98 -32.29
CA LYS A 76 -17.27 -11.95 -31.27
C LYS A 76 -16.25 -12.02 -30.14
N ALA A 77 -15.94 -13.23 -29.68
CA ALA A 77 -14.94 -13.46 -28.64
C ALA A 77 -13.58 -12.89 -29.04
N LYS A 78 -13.14 -13.14 -30.28
CA LYS A 78 -11.88 -12.60 -30.83
C LYS A 78 -11.81 -11.07 -30.77
N LEU A 79 -12.88 -10.37 -31.16
CA LEU A 79 -12.95 -8.91 -31.11
C LEU A 79 -12.93 -8.37 -29.68
N ILE A 80 -13.69 -9.00 -28.77
CA ILE A 80 -13.75 -8.62 -27.35
C ILE A 80 -12.38 -8.83 -26.69
N VAL A 81 -11.72 -9.95 -26.95
CA VAL A 81 -10.39 -10.25 -26.41
C VAL A 81 -9.36 -9.23 -26.89
N ALA A 82 -9.36 -8.88 -28.19
CA ALA A 82 -8.45 -7.89 -28.73
C ALA A 82 -8.65 -6.49 -28.11
N ALA A 83 -9.91 -6.06 -27.95
CA ALA A 83 -10.23 -4.79 -27.30
C ALA A 83 -9.87 -4.81 -25.80
N ALA A 84 -10.13 -5.92 -25.10
CA ALA A 84 -9.75 -6.09 -23.71
C ALA A 84 -8.23 -6.07 -23.52
N ASP A 85 -7.45 -6.65 -24.44
CA ASP A 85 -5.98 -6.58 -24.41
C ASP A 85 -5.46 -5.14 -24.51
N GLU A 86 -6.09 -4.28 -25.32
CA GLU A 86 -5.73 -2.85 -25.36
C GLU A 86 -6.06 -2.13 -24.03
N VAL A 87 -7.16 -2.49 -23.36
CA VAL A 87 -7.49 -1.99 -22.01
C VAL A 87 -6.47 -2.46 -20.99
N ILE A 88 -6.07 -3.74 -21.02
CA ILE A 88 -5.05 -4.31 -20.12
C ILE A 88 -3.69 -3.62 -20.31
N ALA A 89 -3.35 -3.26 -21.55
CA ALA A 89 -2.14 -2.53 -21.90
C ALA A 89 -2.19 -1.03 -21.52
N GLY A 90 -3.32 -0.53 -21.01
CA GLY A 90 -3.48 0.87 -20.60
C GLY A 90 -3.64 1.86 -21.74
N LYS A 91 -3.90 1.39 -22.98
CA LYS A 91 -4.01 2.24 -24.17
C LYS A 91 -5.16 3.25 -24.08
N TRP A 92 -6.21 2.91 -23.32
CA TRP A 92 -7.48 3.62 -23.27
C TRP A 92 -7.80 4.19 -21.88
N ASN A 93 -6.80 4.49 -21.06
CA ASN A 93 -7.01 4.97 -19.68
C ASN A 93 -7.86 6.26 -19.61
N ASP A 94 -7.82 7.10 -20.64
CA ASP A 94 -8.64 8.31 -20.76
C ASP A 94 -10.11 8.04 -21.07
N GLN A 95 -10.48 6.79 -21.40
CA GLN A 95 -11.85 6.37 -21.71
C GLN A 95 -12.65 5.92 -20.47
N PHE A 96 -12.07 6.06 -19.29
CA PHE A 96 -12.67 5.68 -18.01
C PHE A 96 -12.85 6.88 -17.06
N PRO A 97 -13.68 7.87 -17.43
CA PRO A 97 -13.74 9.16 -16.75
C PRO A 97 -14.54 9.15 -15.44
N LEU A 98 -15.14 8.02 -15.07
CA LEU A 98 -16.08 7.95 -13.95
C LEU A 98 -15.40 8.17 -12.60
N ARG A 99 -16.15 8.84 -11.70
CA ARG A 99 -15.71 9.16 -10.34
C ARG A 99 -15.81 7.95 -9.41
N ILE A 100 -15.02 7.95 -8.34
CA ILE A 100 -15.16 6.99 -7.23
C ILE A 100 -16.56 7.05 -6.62
N TRP A 101 -17.09 8.26 -6.49
CA TRP A 101 -18.33 8.59 -5.79
C TRP A 101 -19.56 8.38 -6.67
N GLN A 102 -19.77 7.11 -7.03
CA GLN A 102 -20.78 6.66 -7.97
C GLN A 102 -21.74 5.66 -7.31
N THR A 103 -22.49 4.87 -8.09
CA THR A 103 -23.26 3.73 -7.54
C THR A 103 -22.37 2.80 -6.70
N GLY A 104 -22.86 2.45 -5.52
CA GLY A 104 -22.12 1.72 -4.50
C GLY A 104 -21.71 0.29 -4.88
N SER A 105 -22.39 -0.32 -5.85
CA SER A 105 -22.01 -1.63 -6.42
C SER A 105 -20.90 -1.52 -7.47
N GLY A 106 -20.60 -0.32 -7.97
CA GLY A 106 -19.68 -0.10 -9.08
C GLY A 106 -20.26 -0.46 -10.46
N THR A 107 -21.58 -0.62 -10.59
CA THR A 107 -22.27 -0.90 -11.87
C THR A 107 -21.89 0.06 -12.99
N GLN A 108 -21.75 1.35 -12.69
CA GLN A 108 -21.42 2.34 -13.72
C GLN A 108 -20.01 2.12 -14.30
N THR A 109 -19.02 1.77 -13.48
CA THR A 109 -17.68 1.37 -13.98
C THR A 109 -17.72 0.05 -14.75
N ASN A 110 -18.46 -0.95 -14.27
CA ASN A 110 -18.63 -2.20 -15.03
C ASN A 110 -19.21 -1.92 -16.43
N MET A 111 -20.24 -1.08 -16.51
CA MET A 111 -20.84 -0.67 -17.78
C MET A 111 -19.91 0.20 -18.62
N ASN A 112 -19.12 1.09 -18.02
CA ASN A 112 -18.11 1.86 -18.74
C ASN A 112 -17.09 0.97 -19.43
N VAL A 113 -16.60 -0.07 -18.75
CA VAL A 113 -15.73 -1.08 -19.36
C VAL A 113 -16.44 -1.83 -20.48
N ASN A 114 -17.69 -2.26 -20.25
CA ASN A 114 -18.46 -2.96 -21.28
C ASN A 114 -18.65 -2.11 -22.54
N GLU A 115 -18.99 -0.82 -22.38
CA GLU A 115 -19.20 0.12 -23.48
C GLU A 115 -17.91 0.40 -24.24
N VAL A 116 -16.80 0.65 -23.53
CA VAL A 116 -15.49 0.90 -24.15
C VAL A 116 -15.02 -0.31 -24.95
N ILE A 117 -15.05 -1.50 -24.36
CA ILE A 117 -14.67 -2.75 -25.06
C ILE A 117 -15.58 -3.00 -26.25
N SER A 118 -16.90 -2.80 -26.09
CA SER A 118 -17.88 -2.97 -27.15
C SER A 118 -17.62 -2.04 -28.33
N ASN A 119 -17.53 -0.72 -28.10
CA ASN A 119 -17.32 0.24 -29.17
C ASN A 119 -15.96 0.08 -29.84
N ARG A 120 -14.92 -0.27 -29.08
CA ARG A 120 -13.61 -0.56 -29.67
C ARG A 120 -13.65 -1.82 -30.53
N ALA A 121 -14.33 -2.87 -30.07
CA ALA A 121 -14.51 -4.10 -30.85
C ALA A 121 -15.37 -3.88 -32.11
N ILE A 122 -16.38 -2.99 -32.04
CA ILE A 122 -17.17 -2.58 -33.21
C ILE A 122 -16.30 -1.84 -34.23
N GLU A 123 -15.47 -0.91 -33.78
CA GLU A 123 -14.55 -0.18 -34.65
C GLU A 123 -13.54 -1.13 -35.33
N MET A 124 -12.98 -2.08 -34.58
CA MET A 124 -12.10 -3.13 -35.14
C MET A 124 -12.79 -3.97 -36.22
N ALA A 125 -14.11 -4.16 -36.13
CA ALA A 125 -14.92 -4.87 -37.11
C ALA A 125 -15.39 -3.98 -38.28
N GLY A 126 -14.98 -2.71 -38.34
CA GLY A 126 -15.43 -1.74 -39.35
C GLY A 126 -16.89 -1.28 -39.17
N GLY A 127 -17.47 -1.49 -37.99
CA GLY A 127 -18.83 -1.08 -37.67
C GLY A 127 -18.95 0.37 -37.22
N VAL A 128 -20.16 0.77 -36.83
CA VAL A 128 -20.47 2.13 -36.37
C VAL A 128 -20.55 2.15 -34.84
N MET A 129 -19.68 2.91 -34.17
CA MET A 129 -19.72 3.07 -32.71
C MET A 129 -21.10 3.55 -32.23
N GLY A 130 -21.56 3.04 -31.09
CA GLY A 130 -22.87 3.28 -30.51
C GLY A 130 -24.01 2.44 -31.10
N SER A 131 -23.79 1.77 -32.23
CA SER A 131 -24.79 0.87 -32.83
C SER A 131 -25.04 -0.41 -32.03
N LYS A 132 -24.10 -0.76 -31.12
CA LYS A 132 -24.07 -2.02 -30.37
C LYS A 132 -24.05 -3.27 -31.28
N LYS A 133 -23.53 -3.12 -32.51
CA LYS A 133 -23.39 -4.19 -33.51
C LYS A 133 -21.99 -4.13 -34.14
N PRO A 134 -21.28 -5.27 -34.25
CA PRO A 134 -21.73 -6.63 -33.93
C PRO A 134 -21.64 -7.01 -32.44
N ILE A 135 -21.07 -6.15 -31.59
CA ILE A 135 -20.84 -6.41 -30.17
C ILE A 135 -21.82 -5.59 -29.32
N HIS A 136 -22.62 -6.26 -28.48
CA HIS A 136 -23.49 -5.62 -27.50
C HIS A 136 -22.77 -5.53 -26.14
N PRO A 137 -22.76 -4.37 -25.47
CA PRO A 137 -22.08 -4.22 -24.18
C PRO A 137 -22.67 -5.14 -23.09
N ASN A 138 -23.98 -5.39 -23.10
CA ASN A 138 -24.60 -6.29 -22.13
C ASN A 138 -24.63 -7.75 -22.58
N ASP A 139 -24.99 -8.02 -23.83
CA ASP A 139 -25.35 -9.38 -24.27
C ASP A 139 -24.10 -10.17 -24.63
N ASP A 140 -23.04 -9.48 -25.06
CA ASP A 140 -21.77 -10.09 -25.44
C ASP A 140 -20.67 -9.82 -24.40
N VAL A 141 -20.36 -8.55 -24.10
CA VAL A 141 -19.24 -8.20 -23.19
C VAL A 141 -19.55 -8.54 -21.73
N ASN A 142 -20.81 -8.36 -21.30
CA ASN A 142 -21.29 -8.69 -19.96
C ASN A 142 -22.01 -10.05 -19.90
N MET A 143 -21.82 -10.92 -20.90
CA MET A 143 -22.44 -12.24 -20.93
C MET A 143 -22.04 -13.08 -19.71
N SER A 144 -23.03 -13.73 -19.08
CA SER A 144 -22.87 -14.56 -17.87
C SER A 144 -22.39 -13.81 -16.62
N GLN A 145 -22.48 -12.47 -16.60
CA GLN A 145 -21.93 -11.62 -15.55
C GLN A 145 -22.99 -10.67 -14.96
N SER A 146 -22.72 -10.15 -13.77
CA SER A 146 -23.43 -9.06 -13.12
C SER A 146 -22.42 -8.03 -12.61
N SER A 147 -22.80 -6.75 -12.55
CA SER A 147 -21.94 -5.77 -11.86
C SER A 147 -21.61 -6.18 -10.42
N ASN A 148 -22.55 -6.88 -9.78
CA ASN A 148 -22.43 -7.29 -8.39
C ASN A 148 -21.31 -8.32 -8.19
N ASP A 149 -21.03 -9.18 -9.17
CA ASP A 149 -19.96 -10.18 -9.10
C ASP A 149 -18.70 -9.80 -9.90
N THR A 150 -18.80 -8.87 -10.87
CA THR A 150 -17.64 -8.39 -11.64
C THR A 150 -16.83 -7.34 -10.89
N PHE A 151 -17.47 -6.35 -10.27
CA PHE A 151 -16.76 -5.30 -9.54
C PHE A 151 -15.92 -5.87 -8.39
N PRO A 152 -16.45 -6.71 -7.47
CA PRO A 152 -15.62 -7.32 -6.45
C PRO A 152 -14.55 -8.28 -6.99
N ALA A 153 -14.80 -9.00 -8.10
CA ALA A 153 -13.75 -9.77 -8.75
C ALA A 153 -12.60 -8.86 -9.24
N ALA A 154 -12.92 -7.72 -9.88
CA ALA A 154 -11.91 -6.76 -10.30
C ALA A 154 -11.16 -6.11 -9.12
N MET A 155 -11.85 -5.84 -8.00
CA MET A 155 -11.23 -5.36 -6.76
C MET A 155 -10.15 -6.34 -6.28
N HIS A 156 -10.47 -7.62 -6.20
CA HIS A 156 -9.56 -8.66 -5.73
C HIS A 156 -8.39 -8.88 -6.70
N ILE A 157 -8.64 -8.87 -8.01
CA ILE A 157 -7.59 -8.97 -9.02
C ILE A 157 -6.59 -7.80 -8.90
N ALA A 158 -7.09 -6.56 -8.83
CA ALA A 158 -6.24 -5.39 -8.68
C ALA A 158 -5.47 -5.40 -7.36
N ALA A 159 -6.15 -5.71 -6.24
CA ALA A 159 -5.55 -5.76 -4.92
C ALA A 159 -4.42 -6.81 -4.84
N ALA A 160 -4.70 -8.05 -5.24
CA ALA A 160 -3.71 -9.13 -5.19
C ALA A 160 -2.50 -8.85 -6.09
N ASP A 161 -2.73 -8.35 -7.32
CA ASP A 161 -1.66 -8.01 -8.25
C ASP A 161 -0.74 -6.91 -7.69
N ARG A 162 -1.32 -5.84 -7.15
CA ARG A 162 -0.54 -4.71 -6.59
C ARG A 162 0.18 -5.08 -5.30
N VAL A 163 -0.45 -5.84 -4.40
CA VAL A 163 0.22 -6.34 -3.20
C VAL A 163 1.39 -7.26 -3.57
N LYS A 164 1.17 -8.23 -4.47
CA LYS A 164 2.19 -9.22 -4.82
C LYS A 164 3.34 -8.65 -5.62
N ARG A 165 3.06 -7.81 -6.62
CA ARG A 165 4.05 -7.38 -7.63
C ARG A 165 4.65 -6.02 -7.36
N ALA A 166 4.02 -5.18 -6.53
CA ALA A 166 4.50 -3.84 -6.26
C ALA A 166 4.91 -3.69 -4.79
N LEU A 167 3.95 -3.87 -3.88
CA LEU A 167 4.16 -3.56 -2.47
C LEU A 167 5.17 -4.49 -1.80
N ILE A 168 4.99 -5.81 -1.88
CA ILE A 168 5.90 -6.76 -1.24
C ILE A 168 7.36 -6.55 -1.72
N PRO A 169 7.65 -6.45 -3.04
CA PRO A 169 9.01 -6.13 -3.51
C PRO A 169 9.56 -4.79 -3.02
N ALA A 170 8.72 -3.74 -2.93
CA ALA A 170 9.14 -2.45 -2.42
C ALA A 170 9.54 -2.53 -0.94
N ILE A 171 8.74 -3.20 -0.11
CA ILE A 171 9.06 -3.42 1.31
C ILE A 171 10.28 -4.32 1.49
N GLN A 172 10.46 -5.34 0.65
CA GLN A 172 11.68 -6.16 0.63
C GLN A 172 12.93 -5.29 0.36
N THR A 173 12.82 -4.29 -0.51
CA THR A 173 13.92 -3.37 -0.80
C THR A 173 14.27 -2.51 0.41
N VAL A 174 13.25 -1.99 1.12
CA VAL A 174 13.45 -1.26 2.40
C VAL A 174 14.08 -2.17 3.46
N HIS A 175 13.55 -3.38 3.62
CA HIS A 175 14.07 -4.39 4.55
C HIS A 175 15.54 -4.69 4.29
N HIS A 176 15.93 -4.93 3.03
CA HIS A 176 17.32 -5.22 2.68
C HIS A 176 18.26 -4.05 2.96
N ALA A 177 17.83 -2.82 2.70
CA ALA A 177 18.63 -1.63 3.00
C ALA A 177 18.88 -1.49 4.52
N ILE A 178 17.84 -1.66 5.34
CA ILE A 178 17.96 -1.63 6.80
C ILE A 178 18.81 -2.80 7.33
N ALA A 179 18.61 -4.01 6.80
CA ALA A 179 19.38 -5.19 7.20
C ALA A 179 20.87 -5.07 6.82
N ALA A 180 21.19 -4.43 5.70
CA ALA A 180 22.57 -4.12 5.33
C ALA A 180 23.21 -3.14 6.34
N LYS A 181 22.50 -2.06 6.69
CA LYS A 181 22.96 -1.10 7.71
C LYS A 181 23.09 -1.73 9.11
N SER A 182 22.22 -2.68 9.46
CA SER A 182 22.33 -3.45 10.70
C SER A 182 23.67 -4.20 10.79
N LYS A 183 24.12 -4.82 9.69
CA LYS A 183 25.43 -5.50 9.62
C LYS A 183 26.59 -4.49 9.61
N GLU A 184 26.45 -3.41 8.85
CA GLU A 184 27.46 -2.33 8.78
C GLU A 184 27.75 -1.74 10.16
N PHE A 185 26.73 -1.61 11.00
CA PHE A 185 26.83 -0.99 12.33
C PHE A 185 26.87 -1.99 13.49
N GLU A 186 27.15 -3.27 13.22
CA GLU A 186 27.03 -4.37 14.21
C GLU A 186 27.86 -4.15 15.47
N SER A 187 29.05 -3.55 15.35
CA SER A 187 30.02 -3.36 16.43
C SER A 187 29.95 -1.98 17.10
N ILE A 188 29.04 -1.10 16.67
CA ILE A 188 29.01 0.29 17.11
C ILE A 188 28.15 0.41 18.35
N VAL A 189 28.77 0.48 19.53
CA VAL A 189 28.06 0.62 20.82
C VAL A 189 27.49 2.02 20.97
N LYS A 190 26.20 2.12 21.27
CA LYS A 190 25.45 3.33 21.59
C LYS A 190 24.72 3.19 22.94
N ILE A 191 24.16 4.28 23.44
CA ILE A 191 23.26 4.24 24.59
C ILE A 191 21.84 3.88 24.13
N GLY A 192 21.23 2.88 24.76
CA GLY A 192 19.81 2.61 24.60
C GLY A 192 18.97 3.73 25.23
N ARG A 193 17.73 3.88 24.79
CA ARG A 193 16.78 4.82 25.40
C ARG A 193 15.43 4.17 25.62
N THR A 194 14.94 4.24 26.86
CA THR A 194 13.60 3.79 27.25
C THR A 194 12.90 4.94 27.96
N HIS A 195 11.65 5.23 27.61
CA HIS A 195 10.94 6.44 28.08
C HIS A 195 11.68 7.75 27.75
N LEU A 196 12.45 7.75 26.67
CA LEU A 196 13.36 8.84 26.25
C LEU A 196 14.51 9.16 27.24
N GLN A 197 14.65 8.39 28.31
CA GLN A 197 15.77 8.48 29.24
C GLN A 197 16.92 7.57 28.82
N ASP A 198 18.13 7.90 29.23
CA ASP A 198 19.28 7.02 29.11
C ASP A 198 18.97 5.64 29.72
N ALA A 199 19.37 4.59 29.01
CA ALA A 199 19.27 3.20 29.44
C ALA A 199 20.64 2.50 29.29
N VAL A 200 20.68 1.17 29.26
CA VAL A 200 21.94 0.42 29.11
C VAL A 200 22.48 0.46 27.67
N PRO A 201 23.78 0.17 27.46
CA PRO A 201 24.35 0.09 26.12
C PRO A 201 23.72 -0.99 25.24
N MET A 202 23.66 -0.72 23.95
CA MET A 202 23.32 -1.66 22.88
C MET A 202 24.12 -1.28 21.62
N THR A 203 24.18 -2.11 20.59
CA THR A 203 24.79 -1.69 19.32
C THR A 203 23.79 -1.02 18.39
N VAL A 204 24.26 -0.10 17.55
CA VAL A 204 23.47 0.49 16.46
C VAL A 204 22.96 -0.63 15.54
N GLY A 205 23.78 -1.65 15.27
CA GLY A 205 23.35 -2.82 14.52
C GLY A 205 22.20 -3.59 15.15
N GLN A 206 22.19 -3.76 16.49
CA GLN A 206 21.06 -4.35 17.22
C GLN A 206 19.77 -3.49 17.06
N GLU A 207 19.87 -2.17 17.12
CA GLU A 207 18.73 -1.26 16.91
C GLU A 207 18.12 -1.44 15.51
N PHE A 208 18.95 -1.40 14.47
CA PHE A 208 18.53 -1.61 13.07
C PHE A 208 18.01 -3.04 12.85
N SER A 209 18.52 -4.04 13.56
CA SER A 209 18.02 -5.42 13.47
C SER A 209 16.56 -5.52 13.93
N GLY A 210 16.17 -4.72 14.93
CA GLY A 210 14.78 -4.61 15.36
C GLY A 210 13.87 -4.05 14.27
N TRP A 211 14.34 -3.00 13.56
CA TRP A 211 13.61 -2.42 12.43
C TRP A 211 13.49 -3.41 11.25
N ALA A 212 14.56 -4.14 10.91
CA ALA A 212 14.52 -5.18 9.89
C ALA A 212 13.51 -6.29 10.26
N SER A 213 13.52 -6.75 11.52
CA SER A 213 12.58 -7.76 12.02
C SER A 213 11.11 -7.34 11.92
N LEU A 214 10.79 -6.06 12.19
CA LEU A 214 9.44 -5.52 11.99
C LEU A 214 8.98 -5.72 10.54
N LEU A 215 9.81 -5.29 9.58
CA LEU A 215 9.49 -5.36 8.15
C LEU A 215 9.44 -6.81 7.64
N GLU A 216 10.34 -7.69 8.11
CA GLU A 216 10.31 -9.12 7.77
C GLU A 216 8.96 -9.75 8.17
N ARG A 217 8.44 -9.39 9.34
CA ARG A 217 7.13 -9.86 9.82
C ARG A 217 5.97 -9.23 9.05
N ASP A 218 6.08 -7.96 8.67
CA ASP A 218 5.07 -7.29 7.85
C ASP A 218 4.97 -7.90 6.45
N ILE A 219 6.09 -8.28 5.83
CA ILE A 219 6.08 -9.03 4.56
C ILE A 219 5.29 -10.33 4.71
N LYS A 220 5.51 -11.09 5.79
CA LYS A 220 4.75 -12.34 6.05
C LYS A 220 3.25 -12.08 6.23
N ARG A 221 2.86 -10.97 6.88
CA ARG A 221 1.44 -10.58 7.01
C ARG A 221 0.83 -10.27 5.63
N LEU A 222 1.54 -9.54 4.78
CA LEU A 222 1.10 -9.26 3.41
C LEU A 222 0.98 -10.54 2.57
N GLU A 223 1.88 -11.51 2.76
CA GLU A 223 1.76 -12.82 2.09
C GLU A 223 0.52 -13.60 2.56
N GLN A 224 0.16 -13.50 3.84
CA GLN A 224 -1.05 -14.13 4.39
C GLN A 224 -2.33 -13.53 3.79
N VAL A 225 -2.39 -12.20 3.59
CA VAL A 225 -3.62 -11.57 3.09
C VAL A 225 -3.92 -11.97 1.64
N LEU A 226 -2.89 -12.30 0.85
CA LEU A 226 -3.05 -12.78 -0.53
C LEU A 226 -3.94 -14.02 -0.63
N LEU A 227 -3.95 -14.89 0.38
CA LEU A 227 -4.74 -16.12 0.36
C LEU A 227 -6.24 -15.85 0.15
N GLY A 228 -6.78 -14.83 0.82
CA GLY A 228 -8.17 -14.40 0.66
C GLY A 228 -8.38 -13.51 -0.58
N LEU A 229 -7.41 -12.66 -0.92
CA LEU A 229 -7.51 -11.82 -2.13
C LEU A 229 -7.55 -12.64 -3.43
N TYR A 230 -7.12 -13.90 -3.42
CA TYR A 230 -7.23 -14.80 -4.57
C TYR A 230 -8.64 -15.41 -4.76
N ASP A 231 -9.53 -15.31 -3.79
CA ASP A 231 -10.90 -15.80 -3.91
C ASP A 231 -11.79 -14.79 -4.66
N LEU A 232 -12.33 -15.19 -5.81
CA LEU A 232 -13.09 -14.31 -6.71
C LEU A 232 -14.61 -14.53 -6.62
N ALA A 233 -15.34 -13.41 -6.58
CA ALA A 233 -16.80 -13.39 -6.58
C ALA A 233 -17.44 -13.81 -7.92
N ILE A 234 -16.68 -13.79 -9.02
CA ILE A 234 -17.19 -14.04 -10.38
C ILE A 234 -18.00 -15.35 -10.48
N GLY A 235 -19.15 -15.29 -11.14
CA GLY A 235 -20.11 -16.38 -11.22
C GLY A 235 -21.18 -16.37 -10.12
N GLY A 236 -21.08 -15.47 -9.13
CA GLY A 236 -22.16 -15.22 -8.17
C GLY A 236 -23.38 -14.51 -8.77
N THR A 237 -23.20 -13.81 -9.91
CA THR A 237 -24.21 -13.04 -10.63
C THR A 237 -24.89 -11.98 -9.75
N ALA A 238 -26.22 -11.90 -9.72
CA ALA A 238 -26.94 -10.82 -9.05
C ALA A 238 -26.82 -10.87 -7.52
N VAL A 239 -27.04 -12.05 -6.93
CA VAL A 239 -27.23 -12.24 -5.48
C VAL A 239 -26.47 -13.44 -4.90
N GLY A 240 -25.61 -14.08 -5.69
CA GLY A 240 -24.77 -15.21 -5.25
C GLY A 240 -25.23 -16.58 -5.73
N THR A 241 -26.43 -16.69 -6.32
CA THR A 241 -27.01 -17.96 -6.78
C THR A 241 -26.45 -18.47 -8.11
N GLY A 242 -25.77 -17.62 -8.88
CA GLY A 242 -25.28 -17.96 -10.22
C GLY A 242 -26.37 -17.98 -11.30
N LEU A 243 -27.55 -17.40 -11.05
CA LEU A 243 -28.64 -17.33 -12.03
C LEU A 243 -28.16 -16.69 -13.35
N ASN A 244 -28.47 -17.34 -14.48
CA ASN A 244 -28.06 -16.97 -15.84
C ASN A 244 -26.56 -17.19 -16.18
N ALA A 245 -25.74 -17.68 -15.25
CA ALA A 245 -24.42 -18.22 -15.55
C ALA A 245 -24.50 -19.72 -15.90
N HIS A 246 -23.52 -20.21 -16.66
CA HIS A 246 -23.36 -21.65 -16.86
C HIS A 246 -22.81 -22.28 -15.55
N PRO A 247 -23.19 -23.51 -15.17
CA PRO A 247 -22.72 -24.14 -13.93
C PRO A 247 -21.19 -24.18 -13.78
N GLU A 248 -20.46 -24.31 -14.89
CA GLU A 248 -18.98 -24.33 -14.91
C GLU A 248 -18.34 -22.94 -15.04
N PHE A 249 -19.12 -21.87 -15.21
CA PHE A 249 -18.59 -20.55 -15.54
C PHE A 249 -17.67 -20.00 -14.45
N ALA A 250 -18.06 -20.11 -13.18
CA ALA A 250 -17.32 -19.54 -12.05
C ALA A 250 -15.88 -20.11 -11.95
N GLU A 251 -15.77 -21.44 -11.92
CA GLU A 251 -14.48 -22.14 -11.82
C GLU A 251 -13.60 -21.89 -13.04
N ARG A 252 -14.18 -21.97 -14.25
CA ARG A 252 -13.43 -21.75 -15.50
C ARG A 252 -12.98 -20.29 -15.63
N ALA A 253 -13.82 -19.32 -15.24
CA ALA A 253 -13.46 -17.90 -15.26
C ALA A 253 -12.32 -17.59 -14.29
N ALA A 254 -12.40 -18.07 -13.03
CA ALA A 254 -11.34 -17.89 -12.06
C ALA A 254 -10.02 -18.55 -12.51
N SER A 255 -10.09 -19.78 -13.03
CA SER A 255 -8.93 -20.49 -13.60
C SER A 255 -8.31 -19.74 -14.79
N LYS A 256 -9.15 -19.20 -15.69
CA LYS A 256 -8.65 -18.39 -16.82
C LYS A 256 -8.01 -17.09 -16.35
N ILE A 257 -8.55 -16.44 -15.32
CA ILE A 257 -7.93 -15.25 -14.69
C ILE A 257 -6.59 -15.63 -14.06
N ALA A 258 -6.50 -16.79 -13.40
CA ALA A 258 -5.25 -17.30 -12.84
C ALA A 258 -4.18 -17.53 -13.92
N GLU A 259 -4.55 -18.15 -15.04
CA GLU A 259 -3.67 -18.34 -16.21
C GLU A 259 -3.17 -17.00 -16.76
N LEU A 260 -4.09 -16.04 -17.01
CA LEU A 260 -3.75 -14.74 -17.60
C LEU A 260 -2.84 -13.89 -16.70
N THR A 261 -2.95 -14.05 -15.38
CA THR A 261 -2.21 -13.24 -14.41
C THR A 261 -0.98 -13.94 -13.86
N GLY A 262 -0.88 -15.27 -13.98
CA GLY A 262 0.12 -16.08 -13.28
C GLY A 262 -0.03 -16.07 -11.76
N LEU A 263 -1.20 -15.69 -11.24
CA LEU A 263 -1.52 -15.68 -9.81
C LEU A 263 -2.58 -16.74 -9.50
N PRO A 264 -2.57 -17.40 -8.33
CA PRO A 264 -3.42 -18.56 -8.05
C PRO A 264 -4.87 -18.17 -7.68
N PHE A 265 -5.52 -17.37 -8.53
CA PHE A 265 -6.93 -17.02 -8.37
C PHE A 265 -7.82 -18.26 -8.44
N LYS A 266 -8.86 -18.26 -7.62
CA LYS A 266 -9.84 -19.34 -7.54
C LYS A 266 -11.23 -18.77 -7.30
N SER A 267 -12.23 -19.60 -7.55
CA SER A 267 -13.63 -19.26 -7.33
C SER A 267 -13.91 -19.23 -5.83
N HIS A 268 -14.49 -18.15 -5.32
CA HIS A 268 -14.79 -18.03 -3.89
C HIS A 268 -15.79 -19.14 -3.45
N PRO A 269 -15.54 -19.89 -2.36
CA PRO A 269 -16.34 -21.05 -1.99
C PRO A 269 -17.80 -20.71 -1.60
N ASN A 270 -18.06 -19.48 -1.17
CA ASN A 270 -19.40 -18.98 -0.87
C ASN A 270 -19.67 -17.65 -1.58
N LYS A 271 -20.49 -17.66 -2.64
CA LYS A 271 -20.76 -16.46 -3.43
C LYS A 271 -21.64 -15.44 -2.71
N PHE A 272 -22.41 -15.82 -1.70
CA PHE A 272 -23.20 -14.86 -0.92
C PHE A 272 -22.28 -13.95 -0.11
N ALA A 273 -21.32 -14.55 0.62
CA ALA A 273 -20.32 -13.80 1.40
C ALA A 273 -19.48 -12.87 0.53
N ALA A 274 -19.01 -13.35 -0.64
CA ALA A 274 -18.19 -12.57 -1.56
C ALA A 274 -18.90 -11.32 -2.16
N LEU A 275 -20.23 -11.27 -2.10
CA LEU A 275 -21.05 -10.15 -2.58
C LEU A 275 -21.49 -9.24 -1.43
N SER A 276 -21.90 -9.84 -0.32
CA SER A 276 -22.48 -9.14 0.84
C SER A 276 -21.44 -8.51 1.78
N ALA A 277 -20.18 -8.93 1.70
CA ALA A 277 -19.08 -8.44 2.53
C ALA A 277 -17.75 -8.31 1.73
N HIS A 278 -16.76 -7.65 2.33
CA HIS A 278 -15.42 -7.43 1.77
C HIS A 278 -14.32 -7.67 2.81
N ASP A 279 -14.50 -8.72 3.61
CA ASP A 279 -13.67 -8.99 4.79
C ASP A 279 -12.20 -9.27 4.43
N GLU A 280 -11.93 -9.88 3.26
CA GLU A 280 -10.59 -10.12 2.77
C GLU A 280 -9.81 -8.81 2.51
N ILE A 281 -10.49 -7.78 2.00
CA ILE A 281 -9.89 -6.46 1.77
C ILE A 281 -9.76 -5.69 3.09
N ILE A 282 -10.72 -5.81 4.01
CA ILE A 282 -10.60 -5.23 5.36
C ILE A 282 -9.40 -5.84 6.09
N PHE A 283 -9.25 -7.16 6.03
CA PHE A 283 -8.10 -7.86 6.61
C PHE A 283 -6.78 -7.44 5.95
N ALA A 284 -6.77 -7.30 4.62
CA ALA A 284 -5.62 -6.76 3.89
C ALA A 284 -5.27 -5.33 4.32
N GLN A 285 -6.25 -4.45 4.51
CA GLN A 285 -6.03 -3.10 5.01
C GLN A 285 -5.48 -3.12 6.44
N GLY A 286 -5.92 -4.02 7.31
CA GLY A 286 -5.35 -4.18 8.65
C GLY A 286 -3.86 -4.59 8.64
N ALA A 287 -3.43 -5.36 7.63
CA ALA A 287 -2.01 -5.65 7.42
C ALA A 287 -1.24 -4.40 6.95
N LEU A 288 -1.84 -3.56 6.08
CA LEU A 288 -1.25 -2.27 5.69
C LEU A 288 -1.14 -1.31 6.87
N GLU A 289 -2.13 -1.28 7.77
CA GLU A 289 -2.09 -0.50 9.00
C GLU A 289 -0.93 -0.89 9.90
N THR A 290 -0.71 -2.20 10.07
CA THR A 290 0.42 -2.73 10.86
C THR A 290 1.75 -2.31 10.23
N LEU A 291 1.88 -2.44 8.90
CA LEU A 291 3.07 -1.99 8.17
C LEU A 291 3.30 -0.47 8.31
N ALA A 292 2.24 0.34 8.23
CA ALA A 292 2.31 1.78 8.42
C ALA A 292 2.78 2.13 9.84
N ALA A 293 2.33 1.41 10.87
CA ALA A 293 2.81 1.58 12.23
C ALA A 293 4.31 1.25 12.37
N SER A 294 4.79 0.17 11.74
CA SER A 294 6.22 -0.17 11.68
C SER A 294 7.03 0.93 10.99
N LEU A 295 6.62 1.38 9.80
CA LEU A 295 7.30 2.43 9.04
C LEU A 295 7.30 3.78 9.78
N MET A 296 6.21 4.11 10.47
CA MET A 296 6.11 5.29 11.33
C MET A 296 7.14 5.24 12.45
N LYS A 297 7.26 4.11 13.15
CA LYS A 297 8.24 3.92 14.23
C LYS A 297 9.67 4.09 13.70
N ILE A 298 10.01 3.40 12.61
CA ILE A 298 11.35 3.45 12.00
C ILE A 298 11.69 4.88 11.56
N SER A 299 10.77 5.54 10.86
CA SER A 299 10.97 6.92 10.37
C SER A 299 11.13 7.91 11.53
N ASN A 300 10.38 7.73 12.62
CA ASN A 300 10.50 8.53 13.83
C ASN A 300 11.86 8.34 14.51
N ASP A 301 12.30 7.10 14.69
CA ASP A 301 13.61 6.84 15.29
C ASP A 301 14.73 7.48 14.48
N ILE A 302 14.74 7.28 13.16
CA ILE A 302 15.79 7.85 12.30
C ILE A 302 15.84 9.37 12.41
N ARG A 303 14.70 10.08 12.30
CA ARG A 303 14.69 11.54 12.40
C ARG A 303 15.06 12.07 13.79
N TRP A 304 14.74 11.33 14.85
CA TRP A 304 15.17 11.68 16.21
C TRP A 304 16.67 11.48 16.40
N LEU A 305 17.20 10.35 15.94
CA LEU A 305 18.62 10.04 16.02
C LEU A 305 19.46 10.98 15.15
N ALA A 306 18.90 11.50 14.05
CA ALA A 306 19.52 12.50 13.20
C ALA A 306 19.26 13.96 13.64
N SER A 307 18.51 14.19 14.71
CA SER A 307 18.21 15.55 15.18
C SER A 307 19.48 16.31 15.57
N GLY A 308 19.66 17.53 15.07
CA GLY A 308 20.91 18.27 15.25
C GLY A 308 21.04 19.49 14.34
N PRO A 309 22.26 19.89 13.93
CA PRO A 309 23.52 19.15 14.11
C PRO A 309 24.18 19.33 15.49
N ARG A 310 23.71 20.28 16.32
CA ARG A 310 24.35 20.59 17.62
C ARG A 310 23.43 20.46 18.84
N ALA A 311 22.14 20.72 18.67
CA ALA A 311 21.17 20.85 19.76
C ALA A 311 20.18 19.66 19.85
N GLY A 312 20.57 18.49 19.32
CA GLY A 312 19.77 17.26 19.35
C GLY A 312 20.60 16.04 19.73
N LEU A 313 20.13 14.85 19.36
CA LEU A 313 20.87 13.60 19.59
C LEU A 313 22.10 13.52 18.67
N GLY A 314 21.90 13.65 17.35
CA GLY A 314 22.97 13.66 16.36
C GLY A 314 23.79 12.37 16.30
N GLU A 315 23.18 11.22 16.61
CA GLU A 315 23.82 9.90 16.55
C GLU A 315 23.91 9.38 15.11
N LEU A 316 22.89 9.68 14.28
CA LEU A 316 22.89 9.38 12.86
C LEU A 316 23.16 10.64 12.03
N ILE A 317 23.79 10.44 10.89
CA ILE A 317 23.95 11.44 9.83
C ILE A 317 23.15 10.91 8.63
N ILE A 318 22.31 11.76 8.05
CA ILE A 318 21.46 11.42 6.90
C ILE A 318 21.88 12.24 5.67
N PRO A 319 21.64 11.74 4.45
CA PRO A 319 21.96 12.46 3.22
C PRO A 319 21.26 13.82 3.11
N GLU A 320 21.96 14.78 2.51
CA GLU A 320 21.44 16.12 2.22
C GLU A 320 20.95 16.18 0.76
N ASN A 321 19.64 16.09 0.53
CA ASN A 321 19.08 16.04 -0.83
C ASN A 321 18.61 17.41 -1.35
N GLU A 322 18.17 18.29 -0.46
CA GLU A 322 17.71 19.64 -0.79
C GLU A 322 18.02 20.65 0.32
N PRO A 323 18.08 21.96 0.01
CA PRO A 323 18.19 23.00 1.03
C PRO A 323 17.01 22.93 2.01
N GLY A 324 17.27 22.65 3.29
CA GLY A 324 16.24 22.45 4.31
C GLY A 324 15.60 23.74 4.84
N SER A 325 16.01 24.91 4.35
CA SER A 325 15.40 26.19 4.73
C SER A 325 15.70 27.28 3.71
N SER A 326 14.70 28.14 3.47
CA SER A 326 14.86 29.35 2.67
C SER A 326 15.67 30.45 3.36
N ILE A 327 15.87 30.39 4.68
CA ILE A 327 16.52 31.45 5.48
C ILE A 327 17.74 30.99 6.28
N MET A 328 17.90 29.68 6.50
CA MET A 328 19.03 29.10 7.25
C MET A 328 19.94 28.28 6.31
N PRO A 329 20.96 28.89 5.69
CA PRO A 329 21.95 28.16 4.90
C PRO A 329 22.61 27.03 5.72
N GLY A 330 22.73 25.85 5.12
CA GLY A 330 23.31 24.67 5.76
C GLY A 330 22.37 23.86 6.67
N LYS A 331 21.09 24.23 6.78
CA LYS A 331 20.09 23.38 7.45
C LYS A 331 19.63 22.26 6.52
N VAL A 332 19.63 21.03 7.03
CA VAL A 332 19.17 19.82 6.36
C VAL A 332 18.04 19.21 7.17
N ASN A 333 16.94 18.84 6.51
CA ASN A 333 15.78 18.23 7.16
C ASN A 333 15.66 16.75 6.77
N PRO A 334 15.09 15.91 7.64
CA PRO A 334 14.81 14.50 7.35
C PRO A 334 13.54 14.34 6.48
N THR A 335 13.50 14.97 5.30
CA THR A 335 12.30 15.08 4.46
C THR A 335 11.75 13.74 3.97
N GLN A 336 12.60 12.75 3.74
CA GLN A 336 12.16 11.37 3.43
C GLN A 336 11.43 10.72 4.61
N CYS A 337 11.87 10.98 5.86
CA CYS A 337 11.14 10.54 7.05
C CYS A 337 9.81 11.30 7.18
N GLU A 338 9.79 12.60 6.92
CA GLU A 338 8.56 13.42 6.93
C GLU A 338 7.53 12.89 5.94
N ALA A 339 7.92 12.67 4.68
CA ALA A 339 7.07 12.09 3.64
C ALA A 339 6.53 10.72 4.02
N MET A 340 7.40 9.80 4.49
CA MET A 340 6.97 8.47 4.94
C MET A 340 5.97 8.55 6.11
N THR A 341 6.21 9.42 7.10
CA THR A 341 5.28 9.56 8.22
C THR A 341 3.92 10.14 7.81
N MET A 342 3.87 11.06 6.83
CA MET A 342 2.61 11.55 6.27
C MET A 342 1.85 10.45 5.51
N VAL A 343 2.55 9.60 4.75
CA VAL A 343 1.97 8.41 4.12
C VAL A 343 1.36 7.47 5.16
N CYS A 344 2.07 7.20 6.27
CA CYS A 344 1.54 6.37 7.34
C CYS A 344 0.26 6.95 7.98
N VAL A 345 0.17 8.27 8.16
CA VAL A 345 -1.08 8.93 8.64
C VAL A 345 -2.22 8.75 7.63
N GLN A 346 -1.94 8.87 6.34
CA GLN A 346 -2.95 8.67 5.31
C GLN A 346 -3.48 7.23 5.29
N VAL A 347 -2.60 6.24 5.49
CA VAL A 347 -2.99 4.82 5.60
C VAL A 347 -3.89 4.61 6.83
N HIS A 348 -3.57 5.23 7.97
CA HIS A 348 -4.42 5.17 9.16
C HIS A 348 -5.85 5.70 8.91
N GLY A 349 -5.96 6.86 8.24
CA GLY A 349 -7.26 7.39 7.83
C GLY A 349 -8.00 6.48 6.85
N ALA A 350 -7.29 5.92 5.88
CA ALA A 350 -7.84 4.96 4.93
C ALA A 350 -8.35 3.68 5.62
N THR A 351 -7.66 3.21 6.67
CA THR A 351 -8.09 2.04 7.46
C THR A 351 -9.45 2.26 8.10
N ALA A 352 -9.72 3.46 8.64
CA ALA A 352 -11.03 3.80 9.18
C ALA A 352 -12.11 3.80 8.08
N ALA A 353 -11.83 4.38 6.91
CA ALA A 353 -12.78 4.43 5.79
C ALA A 353 -13.10 3.02 5.23
N VAL A 354 -12.08 2.18 5.03
CA VAL A 354 -12.24 0.80 4.53
C VAL A 354 -13.01 -0.04 5.53
N SER A 355 -12.63 0.00 6.82
CA SER A 355 -13.28 -0.78 7.87
C SER A 355 -14.74 -0.36 8.05
N PHE A 356 -15.00 0.96 8.06
CA PHE A 356 -16.36 1.46 8.19
C PHE A 356 -17.20 1.06 6.98
N GLY A 357 -16.75 1.33 5.74
CA GLY A 357 -17.46 0.92 4.53
C GLY A 357 -17.71 -0.60 4.45
N GLY A 358 -16.75 -1.40 4.92
CA GLY A 358 -16.88 -2.85 5.02
C GLY A 358 -18.01 -3.30 5.96
N SER A 359 -18.20 -2.61 7.09
CA SER A 359 -19.26 -2.94 8.06
C SER A 359 -20.68 -2.55 7.62
N GLN A 360 -20.83 -1.75 6.57
CA GLN A 360 -22.13 -1.24 6.11
C GLN A 360 -22.86 -2.16 5.12
N GLY A 361 -22.54 -3.46 5.10
CA GLY A 361 -23.24 -4.43 4.24
C GLY A 361 -24.71 -4.58 4.60
N ASN A 362 -25.59 -4.72 3.60
CA ASN A 362 -27.01 -4.98 3.82
C ASN A 362 -27.47 -6.14 2.94
N PHE A 363 -28.00 -7.19 3.58
CA PHE A 363 -28.52 -8.38 2.90
C PHE A 363 -27.49 -8.96 1.90
N GLU A 364 -27.85 -9.13 0.63
CA GLU A 364 -27.02 -9.82 -0.36
C GLU A 364 -25.88 -8.98 -0.95
N LEU A 365 -25.75 -7.69 -0.61
CA LEU A 365 -24.75 -6.82 -1.26
C LEU A 365 -24.21 -5.72 -0.34
N ASN A 366 -22.88 -5.64 -0.21
CA ASN A 366 -22.22 -4.43 0.29
C ASN A 366 -22.09 -3.42 -0.87
N VAL A 367 -22.64 -2.22 -0.69
CA VAL A 367 -22.66 -1.13 -1.68
C VAL A 367 -21.69 0.01 -1.34
N TYR A 368 -20.56 -0.31 -0.71
CA TYR A 368 -19.44 0.62 -0.47
C TYR A 368 -18.19 0.20 -1.26
N LYS A 369 -18.37 -0.61 -2.31
CA LYS A 369 -17.27 -1.23 -3.07
C LYS A 369 -16.26 -0.22 -3.62
N PRO A 370 -16.68 0.89 -4.29
CA PRO A 370 -15.74 1.89 -4.81
C PRO A 370 -14.86 2.55 -3.74
N VAL A 371 -15.44 2.96 -2.61
CA VAL A 371 -14.67 3.65 -1.56
C VAL A 371 -13.70 2.70 -0.86
N ILE A 372 -14.08 1.43 -0.69
CA ILE A 372 -13.22 0.38 -0.14
C ILE A 372 -11.99 0.19 -1.02
N ILE A 373 -12.18 -0.10 -2.31
CA ILE A 373 -11.05 -0.40 -3.20
C ILE A 373 -10.20 0.84 -3.49
N TYR A 374 -10.79 2.02 -3.57
CA TYR A 374 -10.07 3.27 -3.75
C TYR A 374 -9.07 3.50 -2.60
N ASN A 375 -9.53 3.45 -1.36
CA ASN A 375 -8.68 3.68 -0.19
C ASN A 375 -7.60 2.59 -0.05
N PHE A 376 -7.95 1.34 -0.33
CA PHE A 376 -6.99 0.23 -0.31
C PHE A 376 -5.89 0.41 -1.36
N LEU A 377 -6.24 0.61 -2.63
CA LEU A 377 -5.25 0.77 -3.70
C LEU A 377 -4.43 2.06 -3.52
N HIS A 378 -5.04 3.14 -3.04
CA HIS A 378 -4.32 4.37 -2.72
C HIS A 378 -3.28 4.14 -1.61
N SER A 379 -3.63 3.41 -0.55
CA SER A 379 -2.68 3.03 0.52
C SER A 379 -1.52 2.20 -0.04
N VAL A 380 -1.81 1.22 -0.88
CA VAL A 380 -0.79 0.38 -1.54
C VAL A 380 0.16 1.24 -2.39
N THR A 381 -0.38 2.16 -3.20
CA THR A 381 0.42 3.04 -4.06
C THR A 381 1.29 3.99 -3.25
N LEU A 382 0.74 4.70 -2.26
CA LEU A 382 1.51 5.64 -1.45
C LEU A 382 2.69 4.96 -0.73
N ILE A 383 2.47 3.80 -0.11
CA ILE A 383 3.54 3.06 0.55
C ILE A 383 4.59 2.62 -0.48
N THR A 384 4.15 2.03 -1.60
CA THR A 384 5.06 1.53 -2.65
C THR A 384 5.96 2.65 -3.19
N ASP A 385 5.38 3.80 -3.50
CA ASP A 385 6.11 4.94 -4.09
C ASP A 385 7.07 5.58 -3.09
N ALA A 386 6.65 5.70 -1.82
CA ALA A 386 7.50 6.23 -0.76
C ALA A 386 8.74 5.35 -0.51
N CYS A 387 8.67 4.04 -0.74
CA CYS A 387 9.81 3.14 -0.51
C CYS A 387 11.03 3.47 -1.35
N HIS A 388 10.85 3.88 -2.61
CA HIS A 388 11.97 4.21 -3.50
C HIS A 388 12.78 5.39 -2.95
N GLY A 389 12.12 6.51 -2.67
CA GLY A 389 12.79 7.69 -2.15
C GLY A 389 13.38 7.45 -0.76
N TYR A 390 12.67 6.68 0.08
CA TYR A 390 13.13 6.31 1.42
C TYR A 390 14.44 5.50 1.38
N VAL A 391 14.61 4.61 0.40
CA VAL A 391 15.82 3.81 0.25
C VAL A 391 16.94 4.61 -0.43
N GLU A 392 16.68 5.15 -1.62
CA GLU A 392 17.72 5.76 -2.46
C GLU A 392 18.25 7.07 -1.85
N TYR A 393 17.35 7.92 -1.34
CA TYR A 393 17.71 9.26 -0.87
C TYR A 393 17.89 9.34 0.65
N MET A 394 17.79 8.22 1.38
CA MET A 394 17.99 8.24 2.84
C MET A 394 18.69 6.99 3.35
N LEU A 395 18.05 5.81 3.35
CA LEU A 395 18.56 4.64 4.07
C LEU A 395 19.97 4.20 3.61
N LYS A 396 20.24 4.23 2.30
CA LYS A 396 21.56 3.83 1.76
C LYS A 396 22.69 4.72 2.27
N GLY A 397 22.43 6.02 2.42
CA GLY A 397 23.42 7.01 2.81
C GLY A 397 23.42 7.35 4.30
N ILE A 398 22.70 6.60 5.15
CA ILE A 398 22.84 6.77 6.60
C ILE A 398 24.28 6.45 7.01
N GLU A 399 24.87 7.35 7.78
CA GLU A 399 26.13 7.15 8.49
C GLU A 399 25.93 7.37 9.99
N VAL A 400 26.93 7.00 10.80
CA VAL A 400 26.93 7.23 12.24
C VAL A 400 27.91 8.33 12.64
N ASN A 401 27.53 9.15 13.60
CA ASN A 401 28.45 10.09 14.23
C ASN A 401 29.17 9.42 15.40
N HIS A 402 30.31 8.78 15.11
CA HIS A 402 31.10 8.05 16.11
C HIS A 402 31.47 8.90 17.34
N GLN A 403 31.82 10.17 17.13
CA GLN A 403 32.20 11.05 18.23
C GLN A 403 31.00 11.33 19.14
N ARG A 404 29.83 11.61 18.56
CA ARG A 404 28.62 11.91 19.32
C ARG A 404 28.11 10.68 20.07
N ILE A 405 28.09 9.52 19.41
CA ILE A 405 27.71 8.24 20.03
C ILE A 405 28.63 7.92 21.21
N ARG A 406 29.96 8.00 21.02
CA ARG A 406 30.93 7.76 22.10
C ARG A 406 30.71 8.73 23.26
N GLY A 407 30.51 10.02 22.97
CA GLY A 407 30.20 11.02 23.99
C GLY A 407 28.96 10.67 24.83
N HIS A 408 27.89 10.19 24.20
CA HIS A 408 26.70 9.74 24.93
C HIS A 408 26.98 8.52 25.81
N VAL A 409 27.67 7.50 25.28
CA VAL A 409 28.05 6.30 26.04
C VAL A 409 28.89 6.70 27.26
N ASP A 410 29.98 7.44 27.05
CA ASP A 410 30.91 7.82 28.13
C ASP A 410 30.26 8.68 29.22
N SER A 411 29.24 9.48 28.86
CA SER A 411 28.53 10.36 29.80
C SER A 411 27.39 9.68 30.57
N SER A 412 26.95 8.50 30.14
CA SER A 412 25.73 7.90 30.69
C SER A 412 25.94 7.30 32.07
N LEU A 413 25.04 7.63 33.00
CA LEU A 413 25.05 7.06 34.35
C LEU A 413 24.52 5.62 34.40
N MET A 414 23.93 5.11 33.32
CA MET A 414 23.34 3.76 33.28
C MET A 414 24.38 2.65 33.07
N LEU A 415 25.62 3.00 32.74
CA LEU A 415 26.77 2.09 32.78
C LEU A 415 26.98 1.45 34.16
N VAL A 416 26.48 2.10 35.22
CA VAL A 416 26.49 1.61 36.59
C VAL A 416 25.81 0.25 36.76
N THR A 417 24.91 -0.13 35.84
CA THR A 417 24.19 -1.40 35.87
C THR A 417 25.12 -2.61 35.75
N ALA A 418 26.30 -2.47 35.13
CA ALA A 418 27.34 -3.50 35.10
C ALA A 418 27.87 -3.85 36.51
N LEU A 419 27.75 -2.93 37.47
CA LEU A 419 28.24 -3.10 38.83
C LEU A 419 27.24 -3.87 39.71
N THR A 420 25.95 -3.87 39.39
CA THR A 420 24.91 -4.49 40.22
C THR A 420 25.20 -5.95 40.57
N PRO A 421 25.62 -6.83 39.64
CA PRO A 421 25.97 -8.22 39.97
C PRO A 421 27.24 -8.38 40.82
N LYS A 422 28.08 -7.34 40.90
CA LYS A 422 29.39 -7.36 41.60
C LYS A 422 29.31 -6.79 43.01
N ILE A 423 28.59 -5.69 43.18
CA ILE A 423 28.53 -4.93 44.44
C ILE A 423 27.13 -4.79 45.04
N GLY A 424 26.09 -5.29 44.34
CA GLY A 424 24.70 -5.16 44.74
C GLY A 424 24.07 -3.84 44.30
N TYR A 425 22.73 -3.84 44.23
CA TYR A 425 21.94 -2.71 43.71
C TYR A 425 22.13 -1.42 44.51
N ASP A 426 22.07 -1.48 45.84
CA ASP A 426 22.10 -0.28 46.68
C ASP A 426 23.42 0.50 46.54
N LYS A 427 24.55 -0.21 46.45
CA LYS A 427 25.86 0.42 46.22
C LYS A 427 25.95 1.04 44.84
N ALA A 428 25.50 0.33 43.80
CA ALA A 428 25.45 0.85 42.43
C ALA A 428 24.55 2.09 42.32
N ALA A 429 23.34 2.05 42.90
CA ALA A 429 22.42 3.19 42.94
C ALA A 429 23.04 4.41 43.64
N LYS A 430 23.77 4.19 44.75
CA LYS A 430 24.48 5.27 45.44
C LYS A 430 25.57 5.89 44.59
N ILE A 431 26.35 5.09 43.85
CA ILE A 431 27.36 5.60 42.89
C ILE A 431 26.70 6.49 41.84
N ALA A 432 25.63 6.04 41.20
CA ALA A 432 24.92 6.80 40.17
C ALA A 432 24.36 8.12 40.72
N HIS A 433 23.75 8.08 41.91
CA HIS A 433 23.22 9.27 42.56
C HIS A 433 24.32 10.27 42.91
N THR A 434 25.45 9.80 43.46
CA THR A 434 26.61 10.65 43.75
C THR A 434 27.21 11.25 42.48
N ALA A 435 27.37 10.46 41.42
CA ALA A 435 27.86 10.95 40.12
C ALA A 435 26.96 12.07 39.55
N HIS A 436 25.64 11.89 39.63
CA HIS A 436 24.67 12.88 39.18
C HIS A 436 24.75 14.20 39.98
N VAL A 437 24.70 14.12 41.31
CA VAL A 437 24.70 15.28 42.21
C VAL A 437 26.01 16.05 42.12
N ASP A 438 27.12 15.34 42.04
CA ASP A 438 28.46 15.94 41.99
C ASP A 438 28.87 16.38 40.57
N HIS A 439 28.02 16.14 39.56
CA HIS A 439 28.35 16.32 38.13
C HIS A 439 29.69 15.66 37.74
N SER A 440 29.91 14.44 38.24
CA SER A 440 31.14 13.67 38.04
C SER A 440 30.88 12.38 37.27
N SER A 441 31.95 11.70 36.82
CA SER A 441 31.81 10.39 36.18
C SER A 441 31.46 9.31 37.21
N LEU A 442 30.84 8.22 36.75
CA LEU A 442 30.60 7.03 37.57
C LEU A 442 31.89 6.50 38.21
N ARG A 443 33.00 6.52 37.45
CA ARG A 443 34.33 6.15 37.93
C ARG A 443 34.74 7.02 39.12
N ALA A 444 34.70 8.34 38.97
CA ALA A 444 35.06 9.26 40.04
C ALA A 444 34.19 9.08 41.30
N ALA A 445 32.89 8.90 41.14
CA ALA A 445 31.96 8.64 42.24
C ALA A 445 32.24 7.29 42.94
N ALA A 446 32.53 6.23 42.19
CA ALA A 446 32.85 4.92 42.73
C ALA A 446 34.12 4.92 43.58
N LEU A 447 35.18 5.59 43.11
CA LEU A 447 36.41 5.78 43.88
C LEU A 447 36.17 6.66 45.12
N LYS A 448 35.42 7.77 44.99
CA LYS A 448 35.09 8.67 46.11
C LYS A 448 34.35 7.97 47.24
N LEU A 449 33.44 7.05 46.91
CA LEU A 449 32.68 6.27 47.89
C LEU A 449 33.47 5.08 48.47
N GLY A 450 34.67 4.78 47.94
CA GLY A 450 35.48 3.65 48.35
C GLY A 450 34.82 2.29 48.04
N TYR A 451 33.90 2.25 47.08
CA TYR A 451 33.20 1.01 46.71
C TYR A 451 33.94 0.18 45.67
N LEU A 452 34.83 0.81 44.89
CA LEU A 452 35.63 0.19 43.85
C LEU A 452 36.99 0.88 43.74
N THR A 453 38.00 0.12 43.35
CA THR A 453 39.26 0.64 42.80
C THR A 453 39.09 1.10 41.35
N ALA A 454 40.08 1.83 40.83
CA ALA A 454 40.13 2.23 39.43
C ALA A 454 40.12 1.01 38.50
N GLU A 455 40.92 0.00 38.85
CA GLU A 455 41.14 -1.22 38.09
C GLU A 455 39.87 -2.07 38.04
N GLU A 456 39.17 -2.24 39.17
CA GLU A 456 37.88 -2.96 39.20
C GLU A 456 36.83 -2.25 38.36
N PHE A 457 36.78 -0.92 38.38
CA PHE A 457 35.82 -0.16 37.57
C PHE A 457 36.10 -0.37 36.08
N ASP A 458 37.35 -0.22 35.65
CA ASP A 458 37.76 -0.35 34.24
C ASP A 458 37.63 -1.81 33.73
N GLU A 459 37.77 -2.80 34.62
CA GLU A 459 37.54 -4.21 34.30
C GLU A 459 36.04 -4.52 34.12
N TRP A 460 35.18 -3.97 34.98
CA TRP A 460 33.76 -4.37 35.03
C TRP A 460 32.86 -3.52 34.15
N VAL A 461 33.21 -2.25 33.91
CA VAL A 461 32.40 -1.31 33.12
C VAL A 461 32.97 -1.20 31.71
N GLN A 462 32.65 -2.19 30.88
CA GLN A 462 33.09 -2.30 29.49
C GLN A 462 31.86 -2.27 28.56
N PRO A 463 31.53 -1.11 27.95
CA PRO A 463 30.30 -0.94 27.16
C PRO A 463 30.10 -2.01 26.08
N GLU A 464 31.17 -2.45 25.43
CA GLU A 464 31.18 -3.51 24.41
C GLU A 464 30.85 -4.90 24.94
N LYS A 465 31.02 -5.13 26.25
CA LYS A 465 30.59 -6.37 26.92
C LYS A 465 29.19 -6.27 27.51
N MET A 466 28.60 -5.07 27.56
CA MET A 466 27.25 -4.84 28.11
C MET A 466 26.13 -4.99 27.08
N THR A 467 26.44 -5.30 25.82
CA THR A 467 25.45 -5.45 24.74
C THR A 467 24.95 -6.89 24.56
N LYS A 468 25.36 -7.82 25.45
CA LYS A 468 25.02 -9.25 25.41
C LYS A 468 25.08 -9.88 26.82
N PRO A 469 24.42 -11.03 27.04
CA PRO A 469 24.48 -11.77 28.30
C PRO A 469 25.87 -12.29 28.69
#